data_AF-A0A194RC93-F1
#
_entry.id   AF-A0A194RC93-F1
#
_cell.length_a   1.000
_cell.length_b   1.000
_cell.length_c   1.000
_cell.angle_alpha   90.00
_cell.angle_beta   90.00
_cell.angle_gamma   90.00
#
_symmetry.space_group_name_H-M   'P 1'
#
loop_
_entity.id
_entity.type
_entity.pdbx_description
1 polymer ?
#
loop_
_entity_poly.entity_id
_entity_poly.type
_entity_poly.pdbx_seq_one_letter_code
_entity_poly.pdbx_strand_id
1 'polypeptide(L)'
;MPPTETAADGMLCLSRHENCPWHEALKSAEITWTGLQYTCLKILHLYCKVFEKEEVLELVLRKTCKSCGCDRLQHSVYHEELGSVRDRLGLRDARLNHHAYDSPPGLTAKQTELYWASLAERAPTSVGGATGSAAWRAWRIRALATQLPKQDLSLSHCRHIDEQHRKQFEDFVAARNEIALDIGLACQHHGASIECMGCNKPIRSGSIMVQAPRIGEEVAFHPACFTCSECDELLVELAYCALDGRLYCVRHYSERLKPRCHACDEVG
;
A
#
# COMPACT_ATOMS: atom_id res chain seq x y z
N MET A 1 -21.52 26.76 7.23
CA MET A 1 -21.37 26.11 8.56
C MET A 1 -20.67 24.78 8.35
N PRO A 2 -19.64 24.43 9.12
CA PRO A 2 -19.11 23.08 9.07
C PRO A 2 -20.12 22.15 9.76
N PRO A 3 -20.36 20.92 9.27
CA PRO A 3 -20.83 19.86 10.13
C PRO A 3 -19.61 19.31 10.87
N THR A 4 -19.62 19.59 12.16
CA THR A 4 -18.80 19.04 13.22
C THR A 4 -19.02 17.53 13.41
N GLU A 5 -17.96 16.88 13.90
CA GLU A 5 -17.95 15.74 14.83
C GLU A 5 -17.88 14.26 14.34
N THR A 6 -16.71 13.71 14.66
CA THR A 6 -16.42 12.40 15.31
C THR A 6 -16.89 11.11 14.65
N ALA A 7 -16.01 10.53 13.83
CA ALA A 7 -15.99 9.08 13.65
C ALA A 7 -15.24 8.45 14.84
N ALA A 8 -15.99 7.92 15.79
CA ALA A 8 -15.47 7.01 16.80
C ALA A 8 -15.23 5.62 16.16
N ASP A 9 -14.10 5.00 16.51
CA ASP A 9 -13.75 3.58 16.37
C ASP A 9 -14.28 2.82 15.13
N GLY A 10 -13.44 2.75 14.08
CA GLY A 10 -13.41 1.61 13.16
C GLY A 10 -14.65 1.32 12.29
N MET A 11 -15.71 2.12 12.39
CA MET A 11 -16.88 2.03 11.51
C MET A 11 -16.62 2.72 10.18
N LEU A 12 -17.14 2.13 9.10
CA LEU A 12 -17.12 2.73 7.77
C LEU A 12 -17.81 4.11 7.83
N CYS A 13 -17.16 5.14 7.27
CA CYS A 13 -17.77 6.46 7.14
C CYS A 13 -18.76 6.44 5.97
N LEU A 14 -20.03 6.19 6.27
CA LEU A 14 -21.08 5.90 5.29
C LEU A 14 -21.64 7.17 4.62
N SER A 15 -21.37 8.33 5.20
CA SER A 15 -21.73 9.64 4.63
C SER A 15 -20.93 9.98 3.36
N ARG A 16 -19.85 9.25 3.04
CA ARG A 16 -19.07 9.43 1.80
C ARG A 16 -19.57 8.59 0.62
N HIS A 17 -20.63 7.80 0.80
CA HIS A 17 -21.13 6.87 -0.21
C HIS A 17 -22.67 6.95 -0.33
N GLU A 18 -23.20 8.11 -0.72
CA GLU A 18 -24.65 8.32 -0.95
C GLU A 18 -25.28 7.28 -1.90
N ASN A 19 -24.49 6.73 -2.83
CA ASN A 19 -24.94 5.72 -3.80
C ASN A 19 -24.42 4.31 -3.50
N CYS A 20 -24.04 4.03 -2.24
CA CYS A 20 -23.54 2.71 -1.86
C CYS A 20 -24.66 1.65 -1.95
N PRO A 21 -24.45 0.54 -2.66
CA PRO A 21 -25.36 -0.62 -2.65
C PRO A 21 -25.65 -1.17 -1.24
N TRP A 22 -24.75 -0.88 -0.30
CA TRP A 22 -24.88 -1.21 1.11
C TRP A 22 -26.13 -0.61 1.77
N HIS A 23 -26.52 0.63 1.42
CA HIS A 23 -27.75 1.24 1.93
C HIS A 23 -29.01 0.58 1.37
N GLU A 24 -28.96 0.05 0.15
CA GLU A 24 -30.08 -0.65 -0.50
C GLU A 24 -30.22 -2.06 0.09
N ALA A 25 -29.10 -2.78 0.26
CA ALA A 25 -29.08 -4.11 0.87
C ALA A 25 -29.59 -4.07 2.32
N LEU A 26 -29.17 -3.09 3.13
CA LEU A 26 -29.62 -2.95 4.53
C LEU A 26 -31.09 -2.58 4.68
N LYS A 27 -31.73 -2.05 3.63
CA LYS A 27 -33.17 -1.77 3.59
C LYS A 27 -34.00 -3.00 3.20
N SER A 28 -33.36 -4.13 2.86
CA SER A 28 -34.07 -5.37 2.55
C SER A 28 -34.87 -5.86 3.75
N ALA A 29 -36.14 -6.18 3.53
CA ALA A 29 -37.02 -6.76 4.53
C ALA A 29 -36.54 -8.14 5.03
N GLU A 30 -35.62 -8.77 4.31
CA GLU A 30 -35.04 -10.06 4.68
C GLU A 30 -33.98 -9.97 5.78
N ILE A 31 -33.45 -8.77 6.03
CA ILE A 31 -32.49 -8.52 7.10
C ILE A 31 -33.24 -8.22 8.39
N THR A 32 -33.24 -9.18 9.29
CA THR A 32 -33.93 -9.06 10.59
C THR A 32 -33.03 -8.52 11.69
N TRP A 33 -31.71 -8.53 11.49
CA TRP A 33 -30.76 -8.02 12.47
C TRP A 33 -30.52 -6.52 12.26
N THR A 34 -31.22 -5.69 13.03
CA THR A 34 -31.13 -4.22 12.97
C THR A 34 -29.74 -3.66 13.35
N GLY A 35 -28.91 -4.45 14.04
CA GLY A 35 -27.53 -4.09 14.36
C GLY A 35 -26.56 -4.18 13.17
N LEU A 36 -26.95 -4.85 12.09
CA LEU A 36 -26.10 -5.14 10.93
C LEU A 36 -25.64 -3.86 10.19
N GLN A 37 -26.41 -2.78 10.28
CA GLN A 37 -26.06 -1.45 9.74
C GLN A 37 -24.83 -0.82 10.41
N TYR A 38 -24.39 -1.33 11.57
CA TYR A 38 -23.21 -0.85 12.29
C TYR A 38 -22.03 -1.81 12.17
N THR A 39 -22.12 -2.84 11.32
CA THR A 39 -21.12 -3.91 11.20
C THR A 39 -20.29 -3.80 9.92
N CYS A 40 -19.07 -4.34 9.94
CA CYS A 40 -18.20 -4.35 8.75
C CYS A 40 -18.68 -5.39 7.71
N LEU A 41 -18.25 -5.22 6.44
CA LEU A 41 -18.61 -6.10 5.32
C LEU A 41 -18.36 -7.60 5.57
N LYS A 42 -17.38 -7.95 6.42
CA LYS A 42 -17.09 -9.35 6.78
C LYS A 42 -18.18 -9.97 7.65
N ILE A 43 -18.76 -9.21 8.58
CA ILE A 43 -19.84 -9.68 9.47
C ILE A 43 -21.14 -9.86 8.68
N LEU A 44 -21.43 -8.94 7.75
CA LEU A 44 -22.56 -9.04 6.83
C LEU A 44 -22.47 -10.27 5.91
N HIS A 45 -21.29 -10.52 5.32
CA HIS A 45 -21.05 -11.72 4.50
C HIS A 45 -21.28 -13.00 5.32
N LEU A 46 -20.79 -13.05 6.56
CA LEU A 46 -20.98 -14.20 7.43
C LEU A 46 -22.46 -14.39 7.81
N TYR A 47 -23.17 -13.31 8.17
CA TYR A 47 -24.61 -13.33 8.44
C TYR A 47 -25.39 -13.88 7.25
N CYS A 48 -25.17 -13.34 6.05
CA CYS A 48 -25.88 -13.80 4.86
C CYS A 48 -25.59 -15.27 4.51
N LYS A 49 -24.37 -15.76 4.76
CA LYS A 49 -24.02 -17.17 4.57
C LYS A 49 -24.66 -18.08 5.61
N VAL A 50 -24.71 -17.67 6.87
CA VAL A 50 -25.25 -18.48 7.98
C VAL A 50 -26.78 -18.56 7.92
N PHE A 51 -27.44 -17.48 7.49
CA PHE A 51 -28.90 -17.39 7.45
C PHE A 51 -29.48 -17.50 6.03
N GLU A 52 -28.68 -18.03 5.08
CA GLU A 52 -29.09 -18.35 3.71
C GLU A 52 -29.76 -17.16 2.99
N LYS A 53 -29.23 -15.96 3.19
CA LYS A 53 -29.74 -14.71 2.58
C LYS A 53 -29.03 -14.43 1.27
N GLU A 54 -29.24 -15.29 0.27
CA GLU A 54 -28.53 -15.24 -1.02
C GLU A 54 -28.80 -13.97 -1.83
N GLU A 55 -30.04 -13.46 -1.85
CA GLU A 55 -30.37 -12.24 -2.59
C GLU A 55 -29.68 -10.99 -1.99
N VAL A 56 -29.68 -10.89 -0.66
CA VAL A 56 -28.94 -9.86 0.07
C VAL A 56 -27.43 -10.02 -0.13
N LEU A 57 -26.94 -11.26 -0.12
CA LEU A 57 -25.54 -11.57 -0.37
C LEU A 57 -25.12 -11.14 -1.78
N GLU A 58 -25.95 -11.36 -2.81
CA GLU A 58 -25.68 -10.92 -4.18
C GLU A 58 -25.67 -9.40 -4.33
N LEU A 59 -26.53 -8.68 -3.59
CA LEU A 59 -26.53 -7.20 -3.57
C LEU A 59 -25.24 -6.64 -2.92
N VAL A 60 -24.71 -7.31 -1.90
CA VAL A 60 -23.47 -6.94 -1.19
C VAL A 60 -22.23 -7.41 -1.94
N LEU A 61 -22.28 -8.59 -2.54
CA LEU A 61 -21.19 -9.22 -3.27
C LEU A 61 -21.12 -8.80 -4.73
N ARG A 62 -22.11 -8.06 -5.26
CA ARG A 62 -22.31 -7.74 -6.68
C ARG A 62 -21.11 -8.16 -7.50
N LYS A 63 -21.24 -9.34 -8.11
CA LYS A 63 -20.13 -10.02 -8.80
C LYS A 63 -19.43 -9.04 -9.71
N THR A 64 -20.17 -8.14 -10.35
CA THR A 64 -19.64 -7.12 -11.24
C THR A 64 -19.68 -5.70 -10.66
N CYS A 65 -18.57 -4.96 -10.82
CA CYS A 65 -18.52 -3.55 -10.44
C CYS A 65 -19.41 -2.68 -11.33
N LYS A 66 -20.21 -1.78 -10.75
CA LYS A 66 -21.15 -0.92 -11.50
C LYS A 66 -20.47 0.10 -12.43
N SER A 67 -19.20 0.45 -12.19
CA SER A 67 -18.46 1.39 -13.05
C SER A 67 -17.77 0.72 -14.24
N CYS A 68 -17.33 -0.53 -14.11
CA CYS A 68 -16.46 -1.18 -15.10
C CYS A 68 -16.89 -2.61 -15.51
N GLY A 69 -17.91 -3.19 -14.87
CA GLY A 69 -18.49 -4.49 -15.23
C GLY A 69 -17.65 -5.73 -14.91
N CYS A 70 -16.49 -5.59 -14.27
CA CYS A 70 -15.56 -6.69 -13.94
C CYS A 70 -15.88 -7.41 -12.63
N ASP A 71 -15.37 -8.66 -12.49
CA ASP A 71 -15.58 -9.45 -11.28
C ASP A 71 -14.87 -8.83 -10.06
N ARG A 72 -15.58 -8.59 -8.96
CA ARG A 72 -15.05 -7.96 -7.73
C ARG A 72 -13.96 -8.80 -7.04
N LEU A 73 -13.94 -10.13 -7.19
CA LEU A 73 -12.85 -10.98 -6.69
C LEU A 73 -11.54 -10.69 -7.43
N GLN A 74 -11.58 -10.14 -8.65
CA GLN A 74 -10.39 -9.66 -9.36
C GLN A 74 -9.77 -8.41 -8.71
N HIS A 75 -10.46 -7.79 -7.74
CA HIS A 75 -9.95 -6.70 -6.91
C HIS A 75 -9.55 -7.17 -5.50
N SER A 76 -9.77 -8.45 -5.17
CA SER A 76 -9.37 -9.00 -3.87
C SER A 76 -7.89 -9.31 -3.90
N VAL A 77 -7.11 -8.45 -3.26
CA VAL A 77 -5.65 -8.53 -3.22
C VAL A 77 -5.21 -9.71 -2.34
N TYR A 78 -5.19 -10.90 -2.93
CA TYR A 78 -4.53 -12.08 -2.40
C TYR A 78 -3.56 -12.60 -3.48
N HIS A 79 -2.29 -12.75 -3.14
CA HIS A 79 -1.33 -13.40 -4.02
C HIS A 79 -0.42 -14.33 -3.22
N GLU A 80 -0.36 -15.58 -3.63
CA GLU A 80 0.50 -16.63 -3.04
C GLU A 80 1.96 -16.54 -3.55
N GLU A 81 2.25 -15.66 -4.51
CA GLU A 81 3.57 -15.48 -5.13
C GLU A 81 4.15 -14.07 -4.92
N LEU A 82 4.43 -13.69 -3.69
CA LEU A 82 5.06 -12.40 -3.37
C LEU A 82 6.59 -12.55 -3.29
N GLY A 83 7.24 -12.51 -4.46
CA GLY A 83 8.69 -12.27 -4.57
C GLY A 83 9.10 -10.88 -4.03
N SER A 84 10.40 -10.63 -3.85
CA SER A 84 10.90 -9.37 -3.27
C SER A 84 10.56 -8.16 -4.15
N VAL A 85 10.59 -6.96 -3.58
CA VAL A 85 10.38 -5.70 -4.31
C VAL A 85 11.36 -5.56 -5.47
N ARG A 86 12.63 -5.94 -5.25
CA ARG A 86 13.64 -6.01 -6.30
C ARG A 86 13.25 -6.95 -7.43
N ASP A 87 12.75 -8.15 -7.10
CA ASP A 87 12.31 -9.10 -8.13
C ASP A 87 11.15 -8.54 -8.95
N ARG A 88 10.21 -7.82 -8.31
CA ARG A 88 9.06 -7.18 -8.96
C ARG A 88 9.44 -5.98 -9.82
N LEU A 89 10.51 -5.28 -9.45
CA LEU A 89 11.04 -4.13 -10.21
C LEU A 89 12.10 -4.53 -11.24
N GLY A 90 12.38 -5.82 -11.42
CA GLY A 90 13.41 -6.30 -12.36
C GLY A 90 14.85 -6.01 -11.92
N LEU A 91 15.05 -5.57 -10.68
CA LEU A 91 16.36 -5.26 -10.08
C LEU A 91 17.04 -6.53 -9.53
N ARG A 92 17.14 -7.57 -10.37
CA ARG A 92 17.77 -8.85 -10.01
C ARG A 92 19.28 -8.68 -9.83
N ASP A 93 19.76 -8.87 -8.59
CA ASP A 93 21.18 -9.06 -8.32
C ASP A 93 21.49 -10.55 -8.39
N ALA A 94 22.29 -10.98 -9.37
CA ALA A 94 22.65 -12.39 -9.61
C ALA A 94 23.45 -13.06 -8.47
N ARG A 95 23.71 -12.34 -7.37
CA ARG A 95 24.55 -12.76 -6.24
C ARG A 95 23.78 -13.01 -4.94
N LEU A 96 22.48 -12.74 -4.89
CA LEU A 96 21.68 -12.90 -3.67
C LEU A 96 20.82 -14.16 -3.78
N ASN A 97 21.15 -15.17 -2.97
CA ASN A 97 20.29 -16.34 -2.78
C ASN A 97 18.89 -15.88 -2.35
N HIS A 98 17.86 -16.53 -2.91
CA HIS A 98 16.42 -16.32 -2.64
C HIS A 98 15.98 -16.44 -1.16
N HIS A 99 16.92 -16.61 -0.21
CA HIS A 99 16.68 -16.92 1.19
C HIS A 99 16.97 -15.79 2.19
N ALA A 100 17.44 -14.62 1.76
CA ALA A 100 17.68 -13.49 2.68
C ALA A 100 16.46 -12.54 2.75
N TYR A 101 15.30 -13.05 3.19
CA TYR A 101 14.05 -12.26 3.26
C TYR A 101 13.96 -11.36 4.52
N ASP A 102 14.90 -11.52 5.46
CA ASP A 102 14.87 -10.95 6.82
C ASP A 102 15.89 -9.82 7.06
N SER A 103 16.59 -9.31 6.04
CA SER A 103 17.58 -8.24 6.21
C SER A 103 17.65 -7.27 5.03
N PRO A 104 17.60 -5.94 5.27
CA PRO A 104 17.86 -4.95 4.24
C PRO A 104 19.24 -5.18 3.60
N PRO A 105 19.39 -5.03 2.27
CA PRO A 105 20.68 -5.23 1.61
C PRO A 105 21.71 -4.21 2.09
N GLY A 106 22.96 -4.65 2.27
CA GLY A 106 24.08 -3.79 2.66
C GLY A 106 24.29 -3.62 4.17
N LEU A 107 23.45 -4.23 5.01
CA LEU A 107 23.61 -4.22 6.46
C LEU A 107 24.25 -5.51 7.00
N THR A 108 25.14 -5.37 7.98
CA THR A 108 25.61 -6.47 8.83
C THR A 108 24.51 -6.92 9.79
N ALA A 109 24.62 -8.13 10.38
CA ALA A 109 23.64 -8.64 11.35
C ALA A 109 23.35 -7.65 12.50
N LYS A 110 24.41 -7.06 13.07
CA LYS A 110 24.28 -6.04 14.13
C LYS A 110 23.57 -4.77 13.64
N GLN A 111 23.84 -4.33 12.42
CA GLN A 111 23.18 -3.16 11.83
C GLN A 111 21.71 -3.46 11.50
N THR A 112 21.40 -4.68 11.06
CA THR A 112 20.03 -5.15 10.85
C THR A 112 19.22 -5.13 12.16
N GLU A 113 19.80 -5.56 13.28
CA GLU A 113 19.15 -5.46 14.59
C GLU A 113 18.84 -4.01 14.97
N LEU A 114 19.80 -3.10 14.79
CA LEU A 114 19.60 -1.67 15.02
C LEU A 114 18.51 -1.08 14.10
N TYR A 115 18.49 -1.51 12.84
CA TYR A 115 17.48 -1.10 11.87
C TYR A 115 16.08 -1.50 12.34
N TRP A 116 15.87 -2.77 12.71
CA TRP A 116 14.56 -3.22 13.18
C TRP A 116 14.17 -2.60 14.53
N ALA A 117 15.13 -2.39 15.44
CA ALA A 117 14.89 -1.69 16.69
C ALA A 117 14.41 -0.25 16.46
N SER A 118 14.94 0.44 15.44
CA SER A 118 14.51 1.80 15.08
C SER A 118 13.08 1.88 14.54
N LEU A 119 12.49 0.73 14.16
CA LEU A 119 11.13 0.61 13.64
C LEU A 119 10.15 0.06 14.69
N ALA A 120 10.58 -0.19 15.93
CA ALA A 120 9.75 -0.86 16.94
C ALA A 120 8.42 -0.15 17.22
N GLU A 121 8.40 1.19 17.26
CA GLU A 121 7.17 1.98 17.47
C GLU A 121 6.21 1.93 16.29
N ARG A 122 6.72 1.62 15.09
CA ARG A 122 5.92 1.44 13.87
C ARG A 122 5.71 -0.03 13.51
N ALA A 123 6.15 -0.94 14.38
CA ALA A 123 6.06 -2.36 14.11
C ALA A 123 4.60 -2.83 14.18
N PRO A 124 4.14 -3.62 13.20
CA PRO A 124 2.80 -4.17 13.22
C PRO A 124 2.66 -5.14 14.41
N THR A 125 1.75 -4.85 15.34
CA THR A 125 1.54 -5.66 16.55
C THR A 125 0.99 -7.04 16.21
N SER A 126 0.04 -7.11 15.28
CA SER A 126 -0.40 -8.35 14.66
C SER A 126 -1.00 -8.11 13.27
N VAL A 127 -0.77 -9.03 12.33
CA VAL A 127 -1.36 -8.97 10.99
C VAL A 127 -1.91 -10.34 10.65
N GLY A 128 -3.23 -10.47 10.59
CA GLY A 128 -3.87 -11.76 10.31
C GLY A 128 -3.54 -12.86 11.33
N GLY A 129 -3.28 -12.49 12.59
CA GLY A 129 -2.87 -13.40 13.66
C GLY A 129 -1.36 -13.68 13.74
N ALA A 130 -0.57 -13.22 12.77
CA ALA A 130 0.89 -13.31 12.82
C ALA A 130 1.49 -12.23 13.75
N THR A 131 2.60 -12.55 14.44
CA THR A 131 3.33 -11.66 15.36
C THR A 131 4.82 -11.58 15.00
N GLY A 132 5.54 -10.59 15.53
CA GLY A 132 7.00 -10.45 15.34
C GLY A 132 7.41 -10.36 13.87
N SER A 133 8.42 -11.13 13.46
CA SER A 133 8.90 -11.15 12.06
C SER A 133 7.83 -11.63 11.07
N ALA A 134 6.88 -12.47 11.51
CA ALA A 134 5.79 -12.93 10.67
C ALA A 134 4.75 -11.81 10.43
N ALA A 135 4.51 -10.95 11.42
CA ALA A 135 3.67 -9.76 11.25
C ALA A 135 4.29 -8.79 10.25
N TRP A 136 5.61 -8.57 10.30
CA TRP A 136 6.35 -7.76 9.33
C TRP A 136 6.25 -8.32 7.91
N ARG A 137 6.43 -9.63 7.74
CA ARG A 137 6.25 -10.30 6.43
C ARG A 137 4.84 -10.10 5.89
N ALA A 138 3.82 -10.33 6.71
CA ALA A 138 2.42 -10.15 6.32
C ALA A 138 2.07 -8.68 6.02
N TRP A 139 2.60 -7.73 6.79
CA TRP A 139 2.49 -6.30 6.51
C TRP A 139 3.11 -5.95 5.16
N ARG A 140 4.35 -6.39 4.90
CA ARG A 140 5.07 -6.10 3.64
C ARG A 140 4.31 -6.64 2.43
N ILE A 141 3.82 -7.88 2.53
CA ILE A 141 2.96 -8.52 1.53
C ILE A 141 1.75 -7.64 1.20
N ARG A 142 1.03 -7.19 2.24
CA ARG A 142 -0.15 -6.33 2.09
C ARG A 142 0.20 -4.95 1.52
N ALA A 143 1.28 -4.34 2.00
CA ALA A 143 1.74 -3.03 1.58
C ALA A 143 2.14 -3.06 0.10
N LEU A 144 2.94 -4.04 -0.34
CA LEU A 144 3.31 -4.20 -1.75
C LEU A 144 2.12 -4.34 -2.67
N ALA A 145 1.16 -5.16 -2.26
CA ALA A 145 0.02 -5.44 -3.10
C ALA A 145 -0.95 -4.24 -3.19
N THR A 146 -0.93 -3.35 -2.20
CA THR A 146 -1.65 -2.06 -2.22
C THR A 146 -0.89 -0.99 -3.00
N GLN A 147 0.43 -0.92 -2.82
CA GLN A 147 1.28 0.14 -3.36
C GLN A 147 1.70 -0.08 -4.82
N LEU A 148 1.74 -1.33 -5.30
CA LEU A 148 2.07 -1.70 -6.68
C LEU A 148 0.88 -2.42 -7.36
N PRO A 149 -0.18 -1.69 -7.74
CA PRO A 149 -1.28 -2.27 -8.51
C PRO A 149 -0.77 -2.90 -9.81
N LYS A 150 -1.34 -4.05 -10.20
CA LYS A 150 -0.92 -4.77 -11.43
C LYS A 150 -1.14 -3.94 -12.70
N GLN A 151 -2.15 -3.08 -12.66
CA GLN A 151 -2.53 -2.12 -13.69
C GLN A 151 -1.38 -1.13 -13.94
N ASP A 152 -0.66 -0.71 -12.91
CA ASP A 152 0.49 0.20 -13.02
C ASP A 152 1.77 -0.52 -13.48
N LEU A 153 1.74 -1.86 -13.60
CA LEU A 153 2.91 -2.68 -13.95
C LEU A 153 2.82 -3.24 -15.37
N SER A 154 1.63 -3.48 -15.90
CA SER A 154 1.46 -4.06 -17.24
C SER A 154 0.13 -3.71 -17.87
N LEU A 155 0.18 -3.34 -19.16
CA LEU A 155 -0.99 -3.16 -20.02
C LEU A 155 -1.91 -4.39 -20.05
N SER A 156 -1.36 -5.60 -19.89
CA SER A 156 -2.17 -6.84 -19.87
C SER A 156 -3.18 -6.89 -18.73
N HIS A 157 -3.00 -6.07 -17.69
CA HIS A 157 -3.90 -5.96 -16.56
C HIS A 157 -4.84 -4.75 -16.65
N CYS A 158 -4.69 -3.91 -17.67
CA CYS A 158 -5.54 -2.75 -17.93
C CYS A 158 -6.67 -3.15 -18.90
N ARG A 159 -7.91 -2.85 -18.56
CA ARG A 159 -9.10 -3.16 -19.37
C ARG A 159 -9.59 -1.97 -20.17
N HIS A 160 -9.31 -0.76 -19.71
CA HIS A 160 -9.91 0.45 -20.26
C HIS A 160 -8.90 1.34 -21.01
N ILE A 161 -7.65 0.89 -21.16
CA ILE A 161 -6.65 1.54 -22.00
C ILE A 161 -6.82 1.05 -23.44
N ASP A 162 -7.30 1.93 -24.31
CA ASP A 162 -7.41 1.66 -25.74
C ASP A 162 -6.04 1.77 -26.45
N GLU A 163 -6.00 1.37 -27.73
CA GLU A 163 -4.78 1.41 -28.54
C GLU A 163 -4.16 2.81 -28.66
N GLN A 164 -4.98 3.87 -28.61
CA GLN A 164 -4.52 5.24 -28.71
C GLN A 164 -3.77 5.70 -27.46
N HIS A 165 -4.15 5.18 -26.29
CA HIS A 165 -3.57 5.54 -25.00
C HIS A 165 -2.45 4.59 -24.53
N ARG A 166 -2.22 3.46 -25.22
CA ARG A 166 -1.13 2.51 -24.87
C ARG A 166 0.24 3.15 -24.77
N LYS A 167 0.60 3.98 -25.76
CA LYS A 167 1.89 4.67 -25.76
C LYS A 167 2.05 5.60 -24.54
N GLN A 168 0.99 6.31 -24.16
CA GLN A 168 1.02 7.19 -22.99
C GLN A 168 1.20 6.39 -21.69
N PHE A 169 0.62 5.20 -21.60
CA PHE A 169 0.84 4.29 -20.48
C PHE A 169 2.29 3.80 -20.43
N GLU A 170 2.84 3.36 -21.56
CA GLU A 170 4.23 2.90 -21.65
C GLU A 170 5.20 4.03 -21.27
N ASP A 171 5.00 5.22 -21.82
CA ASP A 171 5.77 6.42 -21.49
C ASP A 171 5.67 6.76 -19.99
N PHE A 172 4.47 6.63 -19.40
CA PHE A 172 4.25 6.84 -17.96
C PHE A 172 5.01 5.82 -17.09
N VAL A 173 4.92 4.53 -17.43
CA VAL A 173 5.62 3.46 -16.71
C VAL A 173 7.13 3.61 -16.85
N ALA A 174 7.63 3.93 -18.04
CA ALA A 174 9.04 4.18 -18.30
C ALA A 174 9.54 5.39 -17.50
N ALA A 175 8.85 6.54 -17.58
CA ALA A 175 9.21 7.73 -16.83
C ALA A 175 9.20 7.48 -15.31
N ARG A 176 8.19 6.77 -14.79
CA ARG A 176 8.18 6.36 -13.38
C ARG A 176 9.42 5.54 -13.05
N ASN A 177 9.70 4.48 -13.79
CA ASN A 177 10.78 3.54 -13.47
C ASN A 177 12.17 4.16 -13.61
N GLU A 178 12.38 5.05 -14.60
CA GLU A 178 13.68 5.62 -14.91
C GLU A 178 14.00 6.89 -14.11
N ILE A 179 12.97 7.67 -13.74
CA ILE A 179 13.15 9.01 -13.19
C ILE A 179 12.76 9.07 -11.71
N ALA A 180 11.60 8.51 -11.35
CA ALA A 180 11.01 8.72 -10.03
C ALA A 180 11.25 7.54 -9.06
N LEU A 181 11.17 6.32 -9.55
CA LEU A 181 11.13 5.09 -8.77
C LEU A 181 12.51 4.66 -8.30
N ASP A 182 12.62 4.30 -7.03
CA ASP A 182 13.82 3.73 -6.44
C ASP A 182 13.49 2.99 -5.12
N ILE A 183 14.50 2.41 -4.48
CA ILE A 183 14.40 1.73 -3.18
C ILE A 183 15.28 2.47 -2.17
N GLY A 184 14.76 2.69 -0.96
CA GLY A 184 15.54 3.32 0.11
C GLY A 184 16.76 2.48 0.48
N LEU A 185 17.94 3.11 0.55
CA LEU A 185 19.19 2.42 0.88
C LEU A 185 19.47 2.57 2.38
N ALA A 186 19.36 1.47 3.12
CA ALA A 186 19.68 1.47 4.55
C ALA A 186 21.20 1.37 4.75
N CYS A 187 21.76 2.26 5.56
CA CYS A 187 23.18 2.25 5.91
C CYS A 187 23.39 2.80 7.34
N GLN A 188 24.56 2.52 7.91
CA GLN A 188 24.96 3.12 9.17
C GLN A 188 25.66 4.45 8.90
N HIS A 189 25.20 5.51 9.57
CA HIS A 189 25.79 6.83 9.44
C HIS A 189 27.15 6.90 10.16
N HIS A 190 28.15 7.46 9.50
CA HIS A 190 29.47 7.72 10.08
C HIS A 190 29.90 9.14 9.75
N GLY A 191 30.07 9.99 10.77
CA GLY A 191 30.54 11.37 10.59
C GLY A 191 29.80 12.39 11.45
N ALA A 192 29.81 13.65 11.00
CA ALA A 192 29.07 14.73 11.64
C ALA A 192 27.56 14.46 11.60
N SER A 193 26.81 14.99 12.57
CA SER A 193 25.35 14.83 12.58
C SER A 193 24.73 15.42 11.31
N ILE A 194 23.82 14.69 10.69
CA ILE A 194 23.04 15.15 9.54
C ILE A 194 21.57 15.33 9.94
N GLU A 195 20.83 16.17 9.24
CA GLU A 195 19.41 16.41 9.55
C GLU A 195 18.52 15.39 8.81
N CYS A 196 17.58 14.78 9.54
CA CYS A 196 16.59 13.92 8.91
C CYS A 196 15.55 14.74 8.15
N MET A 197 15.40 14.51 6.85
CA MET A 197 14.42 15.23 6.01
C MET A 197 12.95 14.99 6.41
N GLY A 198 12.63 13.88 7.08
CA GLY A 198 11.25 13.57 7.47
C GLY A 198 10.81 14.22 8.79
N CYS A 199 11.71 14.48 9.73
CA CYS A 199 11.36 15.01 11.06
C CYS A 199 12.20 16.20 11.52
N ASN A 200 13.17 16.65 10.72
CA ASN A 200 14.12 17.73 10.99
C ASN A 200 14.93 17.53 12.29
N LYS A 201 15.08 16.28 12.75
CA LYS A 201 15.89 15.92 13.91
C LYS A 201 17.24 15.34 13.46
N PRO A 202 18.30 15.52 14.26
CA PRO A 202 19.63 15.03 13.93
C PRO A 202 19.72 13.49 13.91
N ILE A 203 20.28 12.94 12.84
CA ILE A 203 20.77 11.56 12.74
C ILE A 203 22.24 11.57 13.20
N ARG A 204 22.51 10.92 14.33
CA ARG A 204 23.85 10.90 14.94
C ARG A 204 24.73 9.81 14.34
N SER A 205 26.05 10.00 14.40
CA SER A 205 27.04 8.98 14.06
C SER A 205 26.73 7.66 14.77
N GLY A 206 26.80 6.56 14.04
CA GLY A 206 26.46 5.21 14.49
C GLY A 206 24.98 4.84 14.39
N SER A 207 24.08 5.79 14.09
CA SER A 207 22.65 5.50 13.87
C SER A 207 22.43 4.88 12.49
N ILE A 208 21.36 4.10 12.35
CA ILE A 208 20.90 3.66 11.03
C ILE A 208 20.12 4.79 10.37
N MET A 209 20.37 4.99 9.08
CA MET A 209 19.64 5.93 8.23
C MET A 209 19.21 5.24 6.93
N VAL A 210 18.29 5.89 6.22
CA VAL A 210 17.86 5.51 4.88
C VAL A 210 18.17 6.66 3.93
N GLN A 211 18.94 6.39 2.88
CA GLN A 211 19.23 7.34 1.82
C GLN A 211 18.19 7.21 0.69
N ALA A 212 17.92 8.33 0.01
CA ALA A 212 16.95 8.43 -1.07
C ALA A 212 17.56 9.14 -2.29
N PRO A 213 18.39 8.44 -3.10
CA PRO A 213 19.16 9.06 -4.19
C PRO A 213 18.31 9.84 -5.20
N ARG A 214 17.04 9.46 -5.41
CA ARG A 214 16.12 10.18 -6.31
C ARG A 214 15.58 11.48 -5.74
N ILE A 215 15.68 11.69 -4.43
CA ILE A 215 15.35 12.98 -3.78
C ILE A 215 16.58 13.88 -3.79
N GLY A 216 17.76 13.33 -3.50
CA GLY A 216 19.04 14.02 -3.55
C GLY A 216 20.15 13.22 -2.90
N GLU A 217 21.41 13.51 -3.25
CA GLU A 217 22.58 12.74 -2.81
C GLU A 217 22.81 12.81 -1.29
N GLU A 218 22.58 13.99 -0.70
CA GLU A 218 22.79 14.25 0.74
C GLU A 218 21.51 14.06 1.58
N VAL A 219 20.49 13.41 1.01
CA VAL A 219 19.21 13.23 1.68
C VAL A 219 19.22 11.99 2.54
N ALA A 220 18.90 12.17 3.82
CA ALA A 220 18.83 11.11 4.81
C ALA A 220 17.53 11.14 5.61
N PHE A 221 17.04 9.94 5.93
CA PHE A 221 15.87 9.72 6.76
C PHE A 221 16.22 8.78 7.91
N HIS A 222 15.60 8.99 9.07
CA HIS A 222 15.45 7.88 10.01
C HIS A 222 14.59 6.79 9.35
N PRO A 223 14.82 5.49 9.62
CA PRO A 223 13.99 4.43 9.07
C PRO A 223 12.49 4.64 9.32
N ALA A 224 12.09 5.08 10.52
CA ALA A 224 10.69 5.36 10.86
C ALA A 224 10.09 6.60 10.16
N CYS A 225 10.94 7.49 9.63
CA CYS A 225 10.53 8.70 8.91
C CYS A 225 10.46 8.50 7.39
N PHE A 226 11.00 7.40 6.87
CA PHE A 226 11.00 7.09 5.44
C PHE A 226 9.64 6.53 5.01
N THR A 227 8.70 7.44 4.74
CA THR A 227 7.26 7.17 4.66
C THR A 227 6.63 7.90 3.48
N CYS A 228 5.48 7.41 3.02
CA CYS A 228 4.73 8.09 1.97
C CYS A 228 4.11 9.39 2.49
N SER A 229 4.29 10.48 1.74
CA SER A 229 3.78 11.81 2.09
C SER A 229 2.24 11.92 2.06
N GLU A 230 1.53 10.93 1.53
CA GLU A 230 0.04 10.90 1.50
C GLU A 230 -0.55 10.02 2.58
N CYS A 231 -0.06 8.78 2.73
CA CYS A 231 -0.66 7.78 3.62
C CYS A 231 0.18 7.43 4.85
N ASP A 232 1.33 8.07 5.03
CA ASP A 232 2.30 7.79 6.10
C ASP A 232 2.76 6.31 6.18
N GLU A 233 2.47 5.50 5.15
CA GLU A 233 2.91 4.11 5.12
C GLU A 233 4.44 4.06 5.05
N LEU A 234 5.04 3.17 5.82
CA LEU A 234 6.49 2.93 5.76
C LEU A 234 6.87 2.50 4.35
N LEU A 235 7.89 3.14 3.78
CA LEU A 235 8.43 2.80 2.47
C LEU A 235 9.75 2.03 2.58
N VAL A 236 10.24 1.84 3.81
CA VAL A 236 11.39 0.99 4.07
C VAL A 236 11.04 -0.45 3.68
N GLU A 237 11.96 -1.16 3.02
CA GLU A 237 11.71 -2.47 2.41
C GLU A 237 10.69 -2.47 1.26
N LEU A 238 10.19 -1.30 0.85
CA LEU A 238 9.30 -1.08 -0.27
C LEU A 238 9.96 -0.17 -1.32
N ALA A 239 9.26 0.07 -2.42
CA ALA A 239 9.68 1.04 -3.41
C ALA A 239 9.07 2.42 -3.09
N TYR A 240 9.81 3.48 -3.41
CA TYR A 240 9.32 4.85 -3.33
C TYR A 240 9.44 5.52 -4.70
N CYS A 241 8.60 6.52 -4.94
CA CYS A 241 8.75 7.46 -6.03
C CYS A 241 9.09 8.85 -5.48
N ALA A 242 10.07 9.51 -6.07
CA ALA A 242 10.39 10.90 -5.83
C ALA A 242 9.49 11.81 -6.71
N LEU A 243 8.85 12.79 -6.09
CA LEU A 243 8.13 13.86 -6.79
C LEU A 243 8.22 15.14 -5.95
N ASP A 244 8.66 16.24 -6.56
CA ASP A 244 8.79 17.56 -5.90
C ASP A 244 9.53 17.52 -4.55
N GLY A 245 10.62 16.75 -4.49
CA GLY A 245 11.45 16.61 -3.28
C GLY A 245 10.78 15.81 -2.15
N ARG A 246 9.69 15.08 -2.43
CA ARG A 246 8.94 14.29 -1.45
C ARG A 246 8.87 12.82 -1.84
N LEU A 247 8.69 11.98 -0.82
CA LEU A 247 8.53 10.53 -0.96
C LEU A 247 7.05 10.17 -1.15
N TYR A 248 6.76 9.37 -2.17
CA TYR A 248 5.44 8.78 -2.41
C TYR A 248 5.56 7.27 -2.56
N CYS A 249 4.55 6.50 -2.13
CA CYS A 249 4.43 5.13 -2.61
C CYS A 249 4.05 5.15 -4.09
N VAL A 250 4.31 4.06 -4.82
CA VAL A 250 4.05 4.00 -6.27
C VAL A 250 2.59 4.32 -6.60
N ARG A 251 1.64 3.79 -5.81
CA ARG A 251 0.20 4.09 -5.97
C ARG A 251 -0.08 5.60 -5.91
N HIS A 252 0.37 6.28 -4.86
CA HIS A 252 0.09 7.71 -4.66
C HIS A 252 0.86 8.59 -5.63
N TYR A 253 2.06 8.19 -6.06
CA TYR A 253 2.76 8.87 -7.16
C TYR A 253 1.92 8.87 -8.43
N SER A 254 1.37 7.71 -8.82
CA SER A 254 0.48 7.63 -9.99
C SER A 254 -0.76 8.49 -9.81
N GLU A 255 -1.39 8.45 -8.62
CA GLU A 255 -2.60 9.25 -8.31
C GLU A 255 -2.36 10.77 -8.31
N ARG A 256 -1.12 11.23 -8.03
CA ARG A 256 -0.75 12.65 -8.13
C ARG A 256 -0.66 13.13 -9.57
N LEU A 257 -0.31 12.25 -10.51
CA LEU A 257 -0.15 12.60 -11.92
C LEU A 257 -1.45 12.42 -12.69
N LYS A 258 -2.23 11.38 -12.37
CA LYS A 258 -3.44 11.02 -13.08
C LYS A 258 -4.48 10.39 -12.13
N PRO A 259 -5.78 10.68 -12.33
CA PRO A 259 -6.82 10.17 -11.45
C PRO A 259 -6.89 8.64 -11.52
N ARG A 260 -6.97 7.97 -10.37
CA ARG A 260 -7.17 6.52 -10.32
C ARG A 260 -8.64 6.19 -10.16
N CYS A 261 -9.11 5.21 -10.92
CA CYS A 261 -10.42 4.63 -10.73
C CYS A 261 -10.43 3.76 -9.47
N HIS A 262 -11.17 4.17 -8.43
CA HIS A 262 -11.33 3.37 -7.20
C HIS A 262 -11.97 2.00 -7.43
N ALA A 263 -12.58 1.77 -8.59
CA ALA A 263 -13.19 0.49 -8.94
C ALA A 263 -12.18 -0.50 -9.51
N CYS A 264 -11.47 -0.18 -10.60
CA CYS A 264 -10.56 -1.10 -11.28
C CYS A 264 -9.08 -0.87 -10.97
N ASP A 265 -8.76 0.15 -10.15
CA ASP A 265 -7.41 0.63 -9.86
C ASP A 265 -6.61 1.06 -11.10
N GLU A 266 -7.23 1.27 -12.26
CA GLU A 266 -6.54 1.85 -13.43
C GLU A 266 -6.32 3.35 -13.26
N VAL A 267 -5.20 3.83 -13.81
CA VAL A 267 -4.84 5.25 -13.88
C VAL A 267 -5.41 5.81 -15.19
N GLY A 268 -6.21 6.87 -15.11
CA GLY A 268 -6.93 7.48 -16.25
C GLY A 268 -6.09 8.40 -17.11
#